data_AF-A0A8T1ZRB8-F1
#
_entry.id   AF-A0A8T1ZRB8-F1
#
_cell.length_a   1.000
_cell.length_b   1.000
_cell.length_c   1.000
_cell.angle_alpha   90.00
_cell.angle_beta   90.00
_cell.angle_gamma   90.00
#
_symmetry.space_group_name_H-M   'P 1'
#
loop_
_entity.id
_entity.type
_entity.pdbx_description
1 polymer ?
#
loop_
_entity_poly.entity_id
_entity_poly.type
_entity_poly.pdbx_seq_one_letter_code
_entity_poly.pdbx_strand_id
1 'polypeptide(L)'
;MSSKANTCVLWDVEDYPIPDGHDPGTIYQNIKSALANKGYRGNVEIWVYGEKNKIWDEFLFVGIPVIPEDKCARVYRMMSDVLFWALDNPSDYPVLLPNVMVISKNISQEEGFLRVLRILECRGYNILLADSDYDVASQNELHFKFVIQTTAYKVRASVGDWRDLNNVGAPEGRDPDWVYQKIKSALAKKGYRGIVEIKAYGEKNKIRDAFLLAGIMVVPEGDKCARVNRMMKDILFWALDNPVQESVHRNVMVISKNISQDFEFLSVLHGLHSRGYKVFLADSDENVESLKQNEFARSLWLWTSLLDGGYPIGKSGSSKSVDNKLKRKEPSTATCSGSSQGAPKASESGADTDSQDMKSKSSKTESRA
;
A
#
# COMPACT_ATOMS: atom_id res chain seq x y z
N MET A 1 -10.14 24.01 25.80
CA MET A 1 -11.08 22.90 26.04
C MET A 1 -10.26 21.63 26.07
N SER A 2 -10.35 20.80 27.11
CA SER A 2 -9.69 19.48 27.10
C SER A 2 -10.30 18.64 25.98
N SER A 3 -9.49 18.15 25.04
CA SER A 3 -9.96 17.15 24.07
C SER A 3 -10.40 15.91 24.84
N LYS A 4 -11.49 15.29 24.41
CA LYS A 4 -12.01 14.05 24.99
C LYS A 4 -11.62 12.91 24.08
N ALA A 5 -11.18 11.79 24.65
CA ALA A 5 -10.81 10.61 23.89
C ALA A 5 -12.01 10.01 23.14
N ASN A 6 -11.84 9.80 21.84
CA ASN A 6 -12.83 9.14 21.00
C ASN A 6 -12.85 7.63 21.27
N THR A 7 -13.94 6.98 20.89
CA THR A 7 -14.15 5.54 21.03
C THR A 7 -14.57 4.96 19.68
N CYS A 8 -13.84 3.96 19.21
CA CYS A 8 -14.24 3.07 18.13
C CYS A 8 -14.92 1.84 18.72
N VAL A 9 -16.03 1.40 18.13
CA VAL A 9 -16.72 0.16 18.46
C VAL A 9 -16.79 -0.69 17.20
N LEU A 10 -16.14 -1.86 17.23
CA LEU A 10 -16.20 -2.87 16.19
C LEU A 10 -17.19 -3.95 16.62
N TRP A 11 -18.30 -4.08 15.92
CA TRP A 11 -19.36 -5.01 16.30
C TRP A 11 -19.61 -6.04 15.20
N ASP A 12 -19.29 -7.30 15.51
CA ASP A 12 -19.66 -8.47 14.72
C ASP A 12 -21.11 -8.87 15.01
N VAL A 13 -22.01 -8.57 14.09
CA VAL A 13 -23.45 -8.86 14.25
C VAL A 13 -23.81 -10.29 13.90
N GLU A 14 -22.92 -11.08 13.31
CA GLU A 14 -23.16 -12.51 13.17
C GLU A 14 -22.90 -13.24 14.49
N ASP A 15 -21.90 -12.77 15.25
CA ASP A 15 -21.61 -13.31 16.58
C ASP A 15 -22.64 -12.83 17.63
N TYR A 16 -22.97 -11.54 17.58
CA TYR A 16 -23.92 -10.88 18.47
C TYR A 16 -25.01 -10.16 17.65
N PRO A 17 -26.01 -10.90 17.12
CA PRO A 17 -27.08 -10.31 16.33
C PRO A 17 -27.98 -9.43 17.18
N ILE A 18 -28.70 -8.52 16.50
CA ILE A 18 -29.79 -7.78 17.13
C ILE A 18 -30.91 -8.76 17.48
N PRO A 19 -31.40 -8.78 18.73
CA PRO A 19 -32.52 -9.63 19.10
C PRO A 19 -33.80 -9.27 18.33
N ASP A 20 -34.61 -10.27 18.01
CA ASP A 20 -35.87 -10.06 17.31
C ASP A 20 -36.76 -8.99 17.97
N GLY A 21 -37.38 -8.15 17.15
CA GLY A 21 -38.26 -7.07 17.60
C GLY A 21 -37.55 -5.85 18.20
N HIS A 22 -36.21 -5.80 18.19
CA HIS A 22 -35.45 -4.64 18.62
C HIS A 22 -35.03 -3.79 17.41
N ASP A 23 -35.24 -2.49 17.52
CA ASP A 23 -34.78 -1.53 16.52
C ASP A 23 -33.26 -1.33 16.63
N PRO A 24 -32.50 -1.41 15.51
CA PRO A 24 -31.07 -1.15 15.51
C PRO A 24 -30.71 0.19 16.14
N GLY A 25 -31.41 1.26 15.77
CA GLY A 25 -31.20 2.62 16.31
C GLY A 25 -31.15 2.65 17.83
N THR A 26 -32.06 1.92 18.46
CA THR A 26 -32.15 1.77 19.93
C THR A 26 -30.94 1.05 20.51
N ILE A 27 -30.49 -0.06 19.90
CA ILE A 27 -29.30 -0.78 20.36
C ILE A 27 -28.05 0.13 20.30
N TYR A 28 -27.91 0.93 19.26
CA TYR A 28 -26.80 1.88 19.15
C TYR A 28 -26.82 2.96 20.25
N GLN A 29 -27.99 3.51 20.55
CA GLN A 29 -28.11 4.47 21.65
C GLN A 29 -27.81 3.82 22.99
N ASN A 30 -28.16 2.53 23.17
CA ASN A 30 -27.81 1.78 24.36
C ASN A 30 -26.31 1.60 24.51
N ILE A 31 -25.58 1.25 23.44
CA ILE A 31 -24.11 1.14 23.45
C ILE A 31 -23.47 2.49 23.83
N LYS A 32 -23.90 3.58 23.18
CA LYS A 32 -23.41 4.94 23.49
C LYS A 32 -23.69 5.34 24.93
N SER A 33 -24.91 5.05 25.42
CA SER A 33 -25.31 5.34 26.79
C SER A 33 -24.53 4.53 27.81
N ALA A 34 -24.25 3.25 27.54
CA ALA A 34 -23.43 2.41 28.40
C ALA A 34 -21.99 2.93 28.50
N LEU A 35 -21.38 3.31 27.37
CA LEU A 35 -20.06 3.94 27.34
C LEU A 35 -20.06 5.27 28.12
N ALA A 36 -21.08 6.10 27.94
CA ALA A 36 -21.25 7.32 28.72
C ALA A 36 -21.40 7.02 30.22
N ASN A 37 -22.20 6.04 30.63
CA ASN A 37 -22.34 5.70 32.04
C ASN A 37 -21.02 5.21 32.67
N LYS A 38 -20.10 4.64 31.88
CA LYS A 38 -18.74 4.26 32.28
C LYS A 38 -17.71 5.39 32.26
N GLY A 39 -18.09 6.60 31.82
CA GLY A 39 -17.21 7.77 31.84
C GLY A 39 -16.54 8.09 30.50
N TYR A 40 -16.79 7.32 29.43
CA TYR A 40 -16.32 7.67 28.09
C TYR A 40 -17.16 8.83 27.55
N ARG A 41 -16.50 9.95 27.22
CA ARG A 41 -17.19 11.23 26.96
C ARG A 41 -16.89 11.81 25.57
N GLY A 42 -15.98 11.22 24.79
CA GLY A 42 -15.66 11.66 23.43
C GLY A 42 -16.64 11.13 22.40
N ASN A 43 -16.31 11.31 21.12
CA ASN A 43 -17.13 10.79 20.03
C ASN A 43 -17.13 9.26 20.04
N VAL A 44 -18.27 8.64 19.70
CA VAL A 44 -18.40 7.19 19.58
C VAL A 44 -18.74 6.84 18.14
N GLU A 45 -17.79 6.19 17.47
CA GLU A 45 -17.93 5.63 16.12
C GLU A 45 -18.21 4.13 16.25
N ILE A 46 -19.29 3.66 15.63
CA ILE A 46 -19.70 2.26 15.67
C ILE A 46 -19.67 1.73 14.24
N TRP A 47 -18.94 0.65 14.02
CA TRP A 47 -18.87 -0.08 12.77
C TRP A 47 -19.41 -1.48 12.96
N VAL A 48 -20.30 -1.86 12.05
CA VAL A 48 -21.01 -3.13 12.12
C VAL A 48 -20.55 -4.05 11.00
N TYR A 49 -20.20 -5.28 11.36
CA TYR A 49 -19.61 -6.27 10.50
C TYR A 49 -20.50 -7.51 10.44
N GLY A 50 -20.89 -7.93 9.24
CA GLY A 50 -21.73 -9.11 9.05
C GLY A 50 -21.97 -9.45 7.58
N GLU A 51 -22.69 -10.53 7.33
CA GLU A 51 -23.04 -10.93 5.97
C GLU A 51 -24.14 -10.03 5.40
N LYS A 52 -24.09 -9.75 4.09
CA LYS A 52 -25.12 -8.96 3.41
C LYS A 52 -26.50 -9.63 3.49
N ASN A 53 -27.37 -9.13 4.37
CA ASN A 53 -28.70 -9.66 4.62
C ASN A 53 -29.74 -8.55 4.85
N LYS A 54 -30.98 -8.89 5.26
CA LYS A 54 -32.10 -7.96 5.36
C LYS A 54 -31.94 -6.84 6.40
N ILE A 55 -31.10 -7.02 7.43
CA ILE A 55 -30.92 -6.03 8.53
C ILE A 55 -30.04 -4.84 8.07
N TRP A 56 -29.40 -4.98 6.90
CA TRP A 56 -28.51 -3.98 6.31
C TRP A 56 -29.16 -2.64 6.04
N ASP A 57 -30.36 -2.67 5.48
CA ASP A 57 -31.09 -1.46 5.12
C ASP A 57 -31.50 -0.68 6.39
N GLU A 58 -31.80 -1.39 7.47
CA GLU A 58 -32.14 -0.79 8.76
C GLU A 58 -30.93 -0.09 9.39
N PHE A 59 -29.75 -0.71 9.30
CA PHE A 59 -28.49 -0.11 9.76
C PHE A 59 -28.06 1.10 8.95
N LEU A 60 -28.18 1.02 7.63
CA LEU A 60 -27.83 2.14 6.75
C LEU A 60 -28.79 3.31 6.94
N PHE A 61 -30.08 3.04 7.18
CA PHE A 61 -31.09 4.06 7.46
C PHE A 61 -30.77 4.88 8.73
N VAL A 62 -30.17 4.26 9.75
CA VAL A 62 -29.74 4.97 10.97
C VAL A 62 -28.33 5.56 10.88
N GLY A 63 -27.72 5.53 9.68
CA GLY A 63 -26.45 6.19 9.37
C GLY A 63 -25.22 5.42 9.87
N ILE A 64 -25.32 4.10 10.00
CA ILE A 64 -24.23 3.29 10.57
C ILE A 64 -23.57 2.46 9.48
N PRO A 65 -22.23 2.56 9.32
CA PRO A 65 -21.51 1.79 8.33
C PRO A 65 -21.66 0.29 8.62
N VAL A 66 -22.23 -0.42 7.64
CA VAL A 66 -22.21 -1.89 7.60
C VAL A 66 -21.20 -2.33 6.55
N ILE A 67 -20.29 -3.22 6.94
CA ILE A 67 -19.17 -3.63 6.09
C ILE A 67 -19.35 -5.11 5.71
N PRO A 68 -19.63 -5.43 4.43
CA PRO A 68 -20.07 -6.76 4.03
C PRO A 68 -18.86 -7.61 3.79
N GLU A 69 -18.71 -8.67 4.57
CA GLU A 69 -17.58 -9.59 4.41
C GLU A 69 -18.03 -11.02 4.73
N ASP A 70 -17.41 -12.00 4.08
CA ASP A 70 -17.51 -13.38 4.54
C ASP A 70 -16.79 -13.57 5.89
N LYS A 71 -17.06 -14.68 6.57
CA LYS A 71 -16.52 -14.95 7.91
C LYS A 71 -14.99 -14.75 8.01
N CYS A 72 -14.23 -15.17 6.99
CA CYS A 72 -12.78 -15.08 7.00
C CYS A 72 -12.31 -13.64 6.75
N ALA A 73 -12.92 -12.94 5.79
CA ALA A 73 -12.56 -11.55 5.45
C ALA A 73 -12.96 -10.55 6.55
N ARG A 74 -14.01 -10.85 7.32
CA ARG A 74 -14.54 -9.98 8.37
C ARG A 74 -13.52 -9.61 9.45
N VAL A 75 -12.79 -10.60 9.97
CA VAL A 75 -11.77 -10.35 11.00
C VAL A 75 -10.62 -9.51 10.44
N TYR A 76 -10.18 -9.78 9.21
CA TYR A 76 -9.14 -8.96 8.55
C TYR A 76 -9.59 -7.52 8.32
N ARG A 77 -10.84 -7.33 7.93
CA ARG A 77 -11.45 -6.02 7.78
C ARG A 77 -11.46 -5.26 9.11
N MET A 78 -11.94 -5.87 10.20
CA MET A 78 -11.92 -5.27 11.54
C MET A 78 -10.50 -4.85 11.96
N MET A 79 -9.48 -5.68 11.67
CA MET A 79 -8.07 -5.33 11.92
C MET A 79 -7.62 -4.10 11.13
N SER A 80 -7.96 -4.03 9.83
CA SER A 80 -7.56 -2.91 8.98
C SER A 80 -8.26 -1.62 9.39
N ASP A 81 -9.56 -1.69 9.66
CA ASP A 81 -10.37 -0.53 10.03
C ASP A 81 -9.90 0.04 11.37
N VAL A 82 -9.63 -0.79 12.39
CA VAL A 82 -9.14 -0.28 13.68
C VAL A 82 -7.75 0.35 13.58
N LEU A 83 -6.88 -0.16 12.71
CA LEU A 83 -5.57 0.43 12.47
C LEU A 83 -5.68 1.78 11.74
N PHE A 84 -6.60 1.92 10.78
CA PHE A 84 -6.88 3.21 10.16
C PHE A 84 -7.53 4.19 11.12
N TRP A 85 -8.48 3.74 11.93
CA TRP A 85 -9.07 4.55 12.99
C TRP A 85 -8.01 5.09 13.94
N ALA A 86 -7.06 4.25 14.33
CA ALA A 86 -5.96 4.62 15.20
C ALA A 86 -5.04 5.69 14.55
N LEU A 87 -4.85 5.65 13.22
CA LEU A 87 -4.12 6.70 12.50
C LEU A 87 -4.85 8.05 12.54
N ASP A 88 -6.18 8.04 12.53
CA ASP A 88 -7.00 9.26 12.60
C ASP A 88 -7.21 9.76 14.04
N ASN A 89 -7.04 8.85 15.00
CA ASN A 89 -7.20 9.10 16.43
C ASN A 89 -5.90 8.72 17.16
N PRO A 90 -4.80 9.46 16.94
CA PRO A 90 -3.52 9.16 17.57
C PRO A 90 -3.62 9.30 19.09
N SER A 91 -3.02 8.36 19.82
CA SER A 91 -2.85 8.47 21.27
C SER A 91 -1.79 9.52 21.61
N ASP A 92 -2.02 10.27 22.69
CA ASP A 92 -1.05 11.16 23.32
C ASP A 92 -0.93 10.75 24.80
N TYR A 93 -0.47 9.52 25.03
CA TYR A 93 -0.38 8.95 26.36
C TYR A 93 0.55 9.75 27.28
N PRO A 94 0.17 10.03 28.54
CA PRO A 94 -1.05 9.60 29.24
C PRO A 94 -2.20 10.61 29.19
N VAL A 95 -2.14 11.62 28.34
CA VAL A 95 -3.08 12.76 28.28
C VAL A 95 -4.36 12.40 27.52
N LEU A 96 -4.24 11.70 26.39
CA LEU A 96 -5.36 11.29 25.55
C LEU A 96 -5.23 9.80 25.22
N LEU A 97 -6.15 8.98 25.73
CA LEU A 97 -6.21 7.54 25.51
C LEU A 97 -7.47 7.19 24.71
N PRO A 98 -7.39 7.13 23.36
CA PRO A 98 -8.50 6.66 22.54
C PRO A 98 -8.90 5.24 22.91
N ASN A 99 -10.19 4.93 22.78
CA ASN A 99 -10.75 3.66 23.22
C ASN A 99 -11.13 2.81 22.01
N VAL A 100 -10.82 1.53 22.05
CA VAL A 100 -11.27 0.53 21.08
C VAL A 100 -12.11 -0.48 21.81
N MET A 101 -13.37 -0.61 21.42
CA MET A 101 -14.28 -1.65 21.90
C MET A 101 -14.52 -2.68 20.82
N VAL A 102 -14.40 -3.96 21.15
CA VAL A 102 -14.69 -5.07 20.24
C VAL A 102 -15.84 -5.91 20.81
N ILE A 103 -16.90 -6.10 20.02
CA ILE A 103 -18.07 -6.93 20.32
C ILE A 103 -18.06 -8.08 19.31
N SER A 104 -17.47 -9.21 19.66
CA SER A 104 -17.34 -10.41 18.81
C SER A 104 -17.02 -11.62 19.67
N LYS A 105 -17.42 -12.82 19.24
CA LYS A 105 -17.15 -14.08 19.94
C LYS A 105 -15.77 -14.59 19.56
N ASN A 106 -15.15 -15.37 20.45
CA ASN A 106 -13.90 -16.06 20.18
C ASN A 106 -12.75 -15.12 19.77
N ILE A 107 -12.78 -13.84 20.18
CA ILE A 107 -11.66 -12.91 19.93
C ILE A 107 -10.37 -13.51 20.49
N SER A 108 -10.48 -14.27 21.59
CA SER A 108 -9.39 -14.99 22.25
C SER A 108 -8.70 -16.04 21.36
N GLN A 109 -9.42 -16.62 20.39
CA GLN A 109 -8.90 -17.64 19.47
C GLN A 109 -8.28 -17.02 18.20
N GLU A 110 -8.64 -15.77 17.89
CA GLU A 110 -8.09 -15.02 16.76
C GLU A 110 -6.74 -14.38 17.14
N GLU A 111 -5.68 -15.19 17.21
CA GLU A 111 -4.32 -14.74 17.61
C GLU A 111 -3.84 -13.50 16.84
N GLY A 112 -4.18 -13.43 15.55
CA GLY A 112 -3.85 -12.32 14.69
C GLY A 112 -4.53 -11.01 15.13
N PHE A 113 -5.79 -11.08 15.57
CA PHE A 113 -6.54 -9.91 16.01
C PHE A 113 -6.08 -9.45 17.39
N LEU A 114 -5.93 -10.41 18.32
CA LEU A 114 -5.38 -10.12 19.65
C LEU A 114 -4.02 -9.43 19.56
N ARG A 115 -3.16 -9.85 18.63
CA ARG A 115 -1.87 -9.21 18.42
C ARG A 115 -2.04 -7.74 18.04
N VAL A 116 -3.00 -7.40 17.19
CA VAL A 116 -3.30 -5.99 16.84
C VAL A 116 -3.76 -5.22 18.08
N LEU A 117 -4.70 -5.76 18.85
CA LEU A 117 -5.24 -5.10 20.04
C LEU A 117 -4.17 -4.88 21.12
N ARG A 118 -3.34 -5.88 21.41
CA ARG A 118 -2.20 -5.75 22.34
C ARG A 118 -1.19 -4.70 21.90
N ILE A 119 -0.93 -4.63 20.59
CA ILE A 119 -0.03 -3.63 20.05
C ILE A 119 -0.62 -2.21 20.18
N LEU A 120 -1.93 -2.04 20.00
CA LEU A 120 -2.61 -0.76 20.27
C LEU A 120 -2.58 -0.41 21.76
N GLU A 121 -2.82 -1.38 22.65
CA GLU A 121 -2.68 -1.19 24.10
C GLU A 121 -1.28 -0.67 24.47
N CYS A 122 -0.23 -1.27 23.90
CA CYS A 122 1.16 -0.81 24.09
C CYS A 122 1.41 0.62 23.56
N ARG A 123 0.57 1.13 22.66
CA ARG A 123 0.61 2.49 22.12
C ARG A 123 -0.34 3.46 22.84
N GLY A 124 -0.86 3.07 24.00
CA GLY A 124 -1.68 3.95 24.85
C GLY A 124 -3.13 4.06 24.39
N TYR A 125 -3.65 3.03 23.72
CA TYR A 125 -5.09 2.86 23.47
C TYR A 125 -5.70 2.03 24.61
N ASN A 126 -6.91 2.37 25.01
CA ASN A 126 -7.67 1.58 25.97
C ASN A 126 -8.51 0.52 25.23
N ILE A 127 -8.32 -0.76 25.55
CA ILE A 127 -8.99 -1.87 24.86
C ILE A 127 -10.13 -2.41 25.73
N LEU A 128 -11.34 -2.44 25.17
CA LEU A 128 -12.56 -2.96 25.79
C LEU A 128 -13.05 -4.17 25.00
N LEU A 129 -13.22 -5.30 25.66
CA LEU A 129 -13.73 -6.52 25.03
C LEU A 129 -15.10 -6.86 25.60
N ALA A 130 -16.06 -7.05 24.71
CA ALA A 130 -17.39 -7.55 25.03
C ALA A 130 -17.55 -8.91 24.33
N ASP A 131 -17.13 -9.95 25.04
CA ASP A 131 -17.22 -11.33 24.63
C ASP A 131 -17.71 -12.17 25.83
N SER A 132 -18.70 -13.05 25.60
CA SER A 132 -19.32 -13.88 26.64
C SER A 132 -18.38 -14.92 27.23
N ASP A 133 -17.31 -15.28 26.51
CA ASP A 133 -16.39 -16.36 26.85
C ASP A 133 -14.99 -15.86 27.26
N TYR A 134 -14.81 -14.54 27.44
CA TYR A 134 -13.52 -13.95 27.78
C TYR A 134 -13.19 -14.09 29.26
N ASP A 135 -12.34 -15.06 29.60
CA ASP A 135 -11.79 -15.19 30.94
C ASP A 135 -10.68 -14.14 31.16
N VAL A 136 -10.83 -13.33 32.21
CA VAL A 136 -10.03 -12.12 32.52
C VAL A 136 -8.59 -12.48 32.97
N ALA A 137 -8.26 -13.78 33.04
CA ALA A 137 -7.02 -14.29 33.61
C ALA A 137 -5.77 -14.24 32.71
N SER A 138 -5.84 -13.70 31.48
CA SER A 138 -4.73 -13.74 30.51
C SER A 138 -3.98 -12.42 30.29
N GLN A 139 -4.00 -11.52 31.28
CA GLN A 139 -3.04 -10.41 31.35
C GLN A 139 -1.73 -10.90 31.97
N ASN A 140 -0.76 -11.27 31.13
CA ASN A 140 0.64 -11.36 31.54
C ASN A 140 1.52 -10.56 30.57
N GLU A 141 2.38 -9.77 31.20
CA GLU A 141 3.25 -8.71 30.69
C GLU A 141 4.17 -9.16 29.55
N LEU A 142 4.34 -8.30 28.54
CA LEU A 142 5.64 -8.09 27.88
C LEU A 142 5.79 -6.61 27.53
N HIS A 143 6.57 -5.90 28.34
CA HIS A 143 7.05 -4.55 28.00
C HIS A 143 7.91 -4.61 26.73
N PHE A 144 7.39 -4.08 25.62
CA PHE A 144 8.22 -3.71 24.47
C PHE A 144 8.31 -2.19 24.39
N LYS A 145 9.38 -1.65 24.97
CA LYS A 145 9.76 -0.25 24.83
C LYS A 145 10.54 -0.10 23.52
N PHE A 146 9.86 0.22 22.42
CA PHE A 146 10.55 0.67 21.21
C PHE A 146 10.62 2.19 21.19
N VAL A 147 11.81 2.71 21.50
CA VAL A 147 12.20 4.08 21.21
C VAL A 147 12.81 4.08 19.82
N ILE A 148 12.22 4.79 18.86
CA ILE A 148 12.98 5.32 17.71
C ILE A 148 12.56 6.76 17.48
N GLN A 149 13.40 7.68 17.94
CA GLN A 149 13.35 9.08 17.55
C GLN A 149 14.48 9.32 16.54
N THR A 150 14.16 9.64 15.29
CA THR A 150 15.09 10.33 14.38
C THR A 150 14.34 11.25 13.42
N THR A 151 14.78 12.50 13.34
CA THR A 151 14.22 13.61 12.55
C THR A 151 14.79 13.68 11.13
N ALA A 152 14.60 12.63 10.33
CA ALA A 152 14.93 12.63 8.91
C ALA A 152 13.86 11.90 8.08
N TYR A 153 13.85 12.14 6.76
CA TYR A 153 13.03 11.40 5.81
C TYR A 153 13.14 9.90 6.07
N LYS A 154 12.02 9.22 6.31
CA LYS A 154 12.01 7.77 6.51
C LYS A 154 11.33 7.13 5.32
N VAL A 155 12.02 6.18 4.69
CA VAL A 155 11.47 5.36 3.62
C VAL A 155 11.43 3.93 4.12
N ARG A 156 10.23 3.36 4.18
CA ARG A 156 10.05 1.93 4.41
C ARG A 156 9.83 1.23 3.09
N ALA A 157 10.75 0.37 2.67
CA ALA A 157 10.56 -0.52 1.53
C ALA A 157 10.10 -1.91 2.02
N SER A 158 8.97 -2.38 1.50
CA SER A 158 8.44 -3.72 1.78
C SER A 158 8.46 -4.57 0.52
N VAL A 159 9.08 -5.74 0.56
CA VAL A 159 9.26 -6.63 -0.60
C VAL A 159 8.45 -7.90 -0.44
N GLY A 160 7.51 -8.16 -1.36
CA GLY A 160 6.52 -9.25 -1.36
C GLY A 160 7.10 -10.64 -1.15
N ASP A 161 7.94 -11.09 -2.08
CA ASP A 161 8.74 -12.29 -1.93
C ASP A 161 10.22 -11.90 -1.93
N TRP A 162 10.98 -12.26 -0.90
CA TRP A 162 12.43 -12.04 -0.90
C TRP A 162 13.13 -12.74 -2.08
N ARG A 163 12.52 -13.78 -2.69
CA ARG A 163 13.03 -14.35 -3.95
C ARG A 163 12.90 -13.39 -5.12
N ASP A 164 12.00 -12.42 -5.07
CA ASP A 164 11.95 -11.35 -6.06
C ASP A 164 13.20 -10.47 -5.97
N LEU A 165 13.84 -10.37 -4.79
CA LEU A 165 15.20 -9.80 -4.67
C LEU A 165 16.25 -10.61 -5.43
N ASN A 166 15.94 -11.86 -5.79
CA ASN A 166 16.86 -12.83 -6.38
C ASN A 166 16.47 -13.31 -7.80
N ASN A 167 15.42 -12.82 -8.48
CA ASN A 167 15.17 -13.07 -9.93
C ASN A 167 14.06 -12.17 -10.51
N VAL A 168 14.20 -11.51 -11.68
CA VAL A 168 14.46 -12.06 -13.03
C VAL A 168 15.48 -11.19 -13.80
N GLY A 169 16.56 -11.80 -14.33
CA GLY A 169 17.49 -11.17 -15.28
C GLY A 169 18.89 -10.82 -14.74
N ALA A 170 19.16 -11.02 -13.45
CA ALA A 170 20.49 -10.84 -12.87
C ALA A 170 21.17 -12.21 -12.67
N PRO A 171 22.47 -12.34 -12.98
CA PRO A 171 23.19 -13.61 -12.82
C PRO A 171 23.15 -14.08 -11.36
N GLU A 172 22.99 -15.38 -11.18
CA GLU A 172 22.94 -16.05 -9.88
C GLU A 172 24.05 -15.55 -8.93
N GLY A 173 23.67 -15.12 -7.72
CA GLY A 173 24.64 -14.90 -6.63
C GLY A 173 25.00 -13.45 -6.26
N ARG A 174 24.10 -12.47 -6.40
CA ARG A 174 24.36 -11.13 -5.84
C ARG A 174 24.02 -11.00 -4.36
N ASP A 175 24.91 -10.27 -3.69
CA ASP A 175 24.92 -9.87 -2.28
C ASP A 175 23.68 -9.02 -1.92
N PRO A 176 22.95 -9.33 -0.84
CA PRO A 176 21.89 -8.47 -0.29
C PRO A 176 22.30 -7.00 -0.10
N ASP A 177 23.57 -6.70 0.17
CA ASP A 177 24.05 -5.31 0.25
C ASP A 177 23.87 -4.61 -1.09
N TRP A 178 24.16 -5.28 -2.20
CA TRP A 178 23.98 -4.70 -3.53
C TRP A 178 22.53 -4.27 -3.78
N VAL A 179 21.56 -5.12 -3.42
CA VAL A 179 20.12 -4.80 -3.53
C VAL A 179 19.78 -3.55 -2.69
N TYR A 180 20.25 -3.52 -1.44
CA TYR A 180 20.05 -2.38 -0.56
C TYR A 180 20.62 -1.09 -1.17
N GLN A 181 21.87 -1.13 -1.65
CA GLN A 181 22.52 0.04 -2.24
C GLN A 181 21.81 0.53 -3.51
N LYS A 182 21.23 -0.37 -4.31
CA LYS A 182 20.51 0.00 -5.53
C LYS A 182 19.18 0.69 -5.25
N ILE A 183 18.39 0.14 -4.33
CA ILE A 183 17.15 0.78 -3.86
C ILE A 183 17.48 2.14 -3.25
N LYS A 184 18.49 2.22 -2.38
CA LYS A 184 18.94 3.46 -1.76
C LYS A 184 19.41 4.49 -2.81
N SER A 185 20.17 4.06 -3.81
CA SER A 185 20.63 4.91 -4.91
C SER A 185 19.46 5.44 -5.75
N ALA A 186 18.48 4.60 -6.10
CA ALA A 186 17.30 5.02 -6.85
C ALA A 186 16.48 6.09 -6.10
N LEU A 187 16.27 5.88 -4.79
CA LEU A 187 15.61 6.83 -3.91
C LEU A 187 16.39 8.14 -3.79
N ALA A 188 17.73 8.06 -3.64
CA ALA A 188 18.59 9.23 -3.56
C ALA A 188 18.57 10.08 -4.84
N LYS A 189 18.56 9.45 -6.03
CA LYS A 189 18.42 10.15 -7.32
C LYS A 189 17.08 10.88 -7.45
N LYS A 190 16.04 10.45 -6.73
CA LYS A 190 14.76 11.15 -6.62
C LYS A 190 14.71 12.22 -5.53
N GLY A 191 15.79 12.40 -4.79
CA GLY A 191 15.92 13.41 -3.74
C GLY A 191 15.60 12.92 -2.34
N TYR A 192 15.33 11.62 -2.13
CA TYR A 192 15.09 11.06 -0.80
C TYR A 192 16.41 10.68 -0.13
N ARG A 193 16.86 11.49 0.84
CA ARG A 193 18.20 11.37 1.46
C ARG A 193 18.19 10.91 2.93
N GLY A 194 17.17 10.16 3.34
CA GLY A 194 17.04 9.71 4.72
C GLY A 194 17.23 8.21 4.91
N ILE A 195 16.75 7.70 6.05
CA ILE A 195 16.90 6.28 6.42
C ILE A 195 16.00 5.43 5.53
N VAL A 196 16.58 4.41 4.91
CA VAL A 196 15.86 3.38 4.16
C VAL A 196 15.83 2.12 5.00
N GLU A 197 14.65 1.77 5.50
CA GLU A 197 14.39 0.49 6.18
C GLU A 197 13.78 -0.47 5.17
N ILE A 198 14.41 -1.63 4.96
CA ILE A 198 13.89 -2.65 4.03
C ILE A 198 13.42 -3.86 4.84
N LYS A 199 12.17 -4.26 4.66
CA LYS A 199 11.65 -5.55 5.08
C LYS A 199 11.32 -6.41 3.87
N ALA A 200 11.84 -7.63 3.84
CA ALA A 200 11.56 -8.61 2.80
C ALA A 200 10.77 -9.78 3.39
N TYR A 201 9.63 -10.11 2.80
CA TYR A 201 8.73 -11.14 3.31
C TYR A 201 8.94 -12.42 2.51
N GLY A 202 8.96 -13.57 3.16
CA GLY A 202 9.45 -14.79 2.53
C GLY A 202 9.12 -16.06 3.27
N GLU A 203 9.23 -17.21 2.61
CA GLU A 203 8.97 -18.50 3.25
C GLU A 203 9.83 -18.72 4.51
N LYS A 204 9.21 -19.32 5.54
CA LYS A 204 9.77 -19.51 6.89
C LYS A 204 11.14 -20.20 6.97
N ASN A 205 11.57 -20.91 5.92
CA ASN A 205 12.65 -21.90 6.03
C ASN A 205 14.01 -21.42 5.49
N LYS A 206 14.17 -20.14 5.11
CA LYS A 206 15.43 -19.63 4.52
C LYS A 206 15.72 -18.18 4.89
N ILE A 207 16.01 -17.90 6.16
CA ILE A 207 16.67 -16.63 6.52
C ILE A 207 18.16 -16.78 6.22
N ARG A 208 18.73 -15.88 5.41
CA ARG A 208 20.18 -15.83 5.19
C ARG A 208 20.74 -14.66 5.99
N ASP A 209 21.72 -14.91 6.87
CA ASP A 209 22.42 -13.89 7.67
C ASP A 209 22.91 -12.69 6.83
N ALA A 210 23.27 -12.95 5.57
CA ALA A 210 23.66 -11.94 4.60
C ALA A 210 22.62 -10.81 4.42
N PHE A 211 21.31 -11.10 4.47
CA PHE A 211 20.28 -10.04 4.37
C PHE A 211 20.29 -9.14 5.60
N LEU A 212 20.40 -9.73 6.80
CA LEU A 212 20.44 -8.95 8.04
C LEU A 212 21.70 -8.07 8.10
N LEU A 213 22.85 -8.62 7.69
CA LEU A 213 24.11 -7.87 7.58
C LEU A 213 24.03 -6.71 6.59
N ALA A 214 23.27 -6.86 5.51
CA ALA A 214 22.98 -5.82 4.54
C ALA A 214 21.92 -4.79 5.00
N GLY A 215 21.38 -4.92 6.22
CA GLY A 215 20.32 -4.05 6.73
C GLY A 215 18.93 -4.34 6.16
N ILE A 216 18.71 -5.54 5.60
CA ILE A 216 17.41 -6.02 5.12
C ILE A 216 16.84 -7.01 6.13
N MET A 217 15.72 -6.64 6.75
CA MET A 217 15.03 -7.52 7.70
C MET A 217 14.17 -8.54 6.94
N VAL A 218 14.51 -9.82 7.04
CA VAL A 218 13.70 -10.90 6.47
C VAL A 218 12.60 -11.29 7.46
N VAL A 219 11.35 -11.25 7.02
CA VAL A 219 10.17 -11.65 7.79
C VAL A 219 9.70 -13.02 7.28
N PRO A 220 9.90 -14.09 8.06
CA PRO A 220 9.49 -15.43 7.69
C PRO A 220 7.97 -15.58 7.82
N GLU A 221 7.29 -15.89 6.73
CA GLU A 221 5.84 -16.03 6.65
C GLU A 221 5.47 -17.19 5.71
N GLY A 222 4.21 -17.65 5.78
CA GLY A 222 3.73 -18.82 5.04
C GLY A 222 3.51 -18.58 3.55
N ASP A 223 2.32 -18.92 3.08
CA ASP A 223 1.90 -18.74 1.69
C ASP A 223 1.83 -17.26 1.26
N LYS A 224 1.46 -17.03 -0.01
CA LYS A 224 1.36 -15.69 -0.59
C LYS A 224 0.39 -14.79 0.18
N CYS A 225 -0.78 -15.31 0.55
CA CYS A 225 -1.80 -14.54 1.26
C CYS A 225 -1.31 -14.13 2.65
N ALA A 226 -0.68 -15.07 3.38
CA ALA A 226 -0.06 -14.78 4.67
C ALA A 226 1.02 -13.69 4.56
N ARG A 227 1.86 -13.73 3.51
CA ARG A 227 2.88 -12.70 3.24
C ARG A 227 2.29 -11.32 2.98
N VAL A 228 1.27 -11.22 2.12
CA VAL A 228 0.60 -9.94 1.82
C VAL A 228 -0.06 -9.39 3.08
N ASN A 229 -0.81 -10.22 3.82
CA ASN A 229 -1.46 -9.83 5.06
C ASN A 229 -0.45 -9.36 6.11
N ARG A 230 0.69 -10.06 6.22
CA ARG A 230 1.78 -9.66 7.11
C ARG A 230 2.38 -8.32 6.69
N MET A 231 2.58 -8.10 5.40
CA MET A 231 3.10 -6.85 4.87
C MET A 231 2.16 -5.68 5.15
N MET A 232 0.85 -5.83 4.90
CA MET A 232 -0.15 -4.79 5.17
C MET A 232 -0.11 -4.36 6.64
N LYS A 233 -0.14 -5.33 7.57
CA LYS A 233 -0.07 -5.07 9.02
C LYS A 233 1.22 -4.35 9.40
N ASP A 234 2.36 -4.80 8.90
CA ASP A 234 3.66 -4.19 9.18
C ASP A 234 3.78 -2.76 8.64
N ILE A 235 3.14 -2.45 7.50
CA ILE A 235 3.07 -1.09 6.95
C ILE A 235 2.19 -0.20 7.84
N LEU A 236 1.01 -0.67 8.24
CA LEU A 236 0.09 0.10 9.09
C LEU A 236 0.66 0.35 10.48
N PHE A 237 1.30 -0.65 11.09
CA PHE A 237 2.02 -0.45 12.36
C PHE A 237 3.17 0.53 12.23
N TRP A 238 3.94 0.47 11.13
CA TRP A 238 4.97 1.46 10.89
C TRP A 238 4.39 2.87 10.72
N ALA A 239 3.24 3.01 10.07
CA ALA A 239 2.55 4.29 9.96
C ALA A 239 2.14 4.83 11.34
N LEU A 240 1.60 3.98 12.22
CA LEU A 240 1.26 4.37 13.61
C LEU A 240 2.49 4.86 14.38
N ASP A 241 3.64 4.21 14.22
CA ASP A 241 4.89 4.62 14.86
C ASP A 241 5.52 5.86 14.21
N ASN A 242 5.08 6.23 13.01
CA ASN A 242 5.70 7.28 12.21
C ASN A 242 4.61 8.19 11.62
N PRO A 243 3.80 8.89 12.46
CA PRO A 243 2.74 9.76 11.99
C PRO A 243 3.29 10.85 11.07
N VAL A 244 2.47 11.26 10.10
CA VAL A 244 2.76 12.41 9.23
C VAL A 244 2.67 13.68 10.08
N GLN A 245 3.68 14.52 9.97
CA GLN A 245 3.73 15.84 10.60
C GLN A 245 4.02 16.87 9.50
N GLU A 246 3.65 18.12 9.72
CA GLU A 246 3.71 19.20 8.73
C GLU A 246 5.09 19.33 8.05
N SER A 247 6.17 19.15 8.81
CA SER A 247 7.56 19.25 8.34
C SER A 247 8.22 17.92 8.00
N VAL A 248 7.55 16.79 8.22
CA VAL A 248 8.17 15.45 8.11
C VAL A 248 7.41 14.55 7.15
N HIS A 249 8.06 14.26 6.03
CA HIS A 249 7.49 13.38 5.02
C HIS A 249 7.76 11.90 5.34
N ARG A 250 6.67 11.12 5.37
CA ARG A 250 6.69 9.65 5.54
C ARG A 250 6.49 9.00 4.19
N ASN A 251 7.38 8.09 3.83
CA ASN A 251 7.33 7.43 2.53
C ASN A 251 7.25 5.93 2.71
N VAL A 252 6.29 5.31 2.03
CA VAL A 252 6.14 3.86 1.96
C VAL A 252 6.42 3.45 0.54
N MET A 253 7.32 2.50 0.36
CA MET A 253 7.59 1.85 -0.91
C MET A 253 7.17 0.39 -0.81
N VAL A 254 6.33 -0.05 -1.75
CA VAL A 254 5.98 -1.47 -1.88
C VAL A 254 6.58 -2.00 -3.16
N ILE A 255 7.30 -3.10 -3.04
CA ILE A 255 7.90 -3.86 -4.12
C ILE A 255 7.21 -5.23 -4.12
N SER A 256 6.36 -5.51 -5.08
CA SER A 256 5.69 -6.80 -5.16
C SER A 256 5.29 -7.10 -6.59
N LYS A 257 5.42 -8.37 -7.00
CA LYS A 257 4.82 -8.85 -8.24
C LYS A 257 3.29 -8.76 -8.15
N ASN A 258 2.68 -8.28 -9.23
CA ASN A 258 1.23 -8.21 -9.42
C ASN A 258 0.53 -7.37 -8.34
N ILE A 259 1.17 -6.32 -7.82
CA ILE A 259 0.54 -5.46 -6.80
C ILE A 259 -0.74 -4.82 -7.32
N SER A 260 -0.79 -4.55 -8.63
CA SER A 260 -1.94 -3.97 -9.31
C SER A 260 -3.20 -4.83 -9.29
N GLN A 261 -3.07 -6.13 -8.99
CA GLN A 261 -4.18 -7.09 -8.97
C GLN A 261 -4.73 -7.30 -7.55
N ASP A 262 -4.07 -6.75 -6.53
CA ASP A 262 -4.45 -6.91 -5.12
C ASP A 262 -5.23 -5.68 -4.64
N PHE A 263 -6.55 -5.69 -4.86
CA PHE A 263 -7.42 -4.56 -4.54
C PHE A 263 -7.44 -4.20 -3.05
N GLU A 264 -7.39 -5.20 -2.16
CA GLU A 264 -7.34 -4.97 -0.72
C GLU A 264 -6.05 -4.25 -0.34
N PHE A 265 -4.92 -4.74 -0.85
CA PHE A 265 -3.64 -4.10 -0.57
C PHE A 265 -3.56 -2.67 -1.15
N LEU A 266 -4.05 -2.46 -2.38
CA LEU A 266 -4.12 -1.13 -2.98
C LEU A 266 -5.03 -0.19 -2.16
N SER A 267 -6.13 -0.70 -1.60
CA SER A 267 -7.01 0.08 -0.72
C SER A 267 -6.27 0.54 0.54
N VAL A 268 -5.46 -0.34 1.16
CA VAL A 268 -4.61 0.04 2.31
C VAL A 268 -3.62 1.15 1.92
N LEU A 269 -2.97 1.03 0.78
CA LEU A 269 -2.00 2.04 0.31
C LEU A 269 -2.67 3.36 -0.05
N HIS A 270 -3.86 3.32 -0.66
CA HIS A 270 -4.68 4.49 -0.90
C HIS A 270 -5.10 5.17 0.41
N GLY A 271 -5.49 4.39 1.42
CA GLY A 271 -5.83 4.89 2.76
C GLY A 271 -4.68 5.63 3.44
N LEU A 272 -3.44 5.16 3.26
CA LEU A 272 -2.24 5.87 3.71
C LEU A 272 -1.99 7.13 2.91
N HIS A 273 -2.14 7.09 1.58
CA HIS A 273 -1.99 8.26 0.73
C HIS A 273 -2.94 9.40 1.13
N SER A 274 -4.22 9.07 1.39
CA SER A 274 -5.23 10.04 1.84
C SER A 274 -4.88 10.68 3.20
N ARG A 275 -4.01 10.05 4.00
CA ARG A 275 -3.49 10.55 5.28
C ARG A 275 -2.12 11.23 5.16
N GLY A 276 -1.70 11.54 3.93
CA GLY A 276 -0.48 12.31 3.65
C GLY A 276 0.81 11.49 3.53
N TYR A 277 0.75 10.16 3.60
CA TYR A 277 1.91 9.31 3.33
C TYR A 277 2.22 9.31 1.83
N LYS A 278 3.50 9.41 1.47
CA LYS A 278 3.94 9.31 0.08
C LYS A 278 4.13 7.84 -0.28
N VAL A 279 3.29 7.31 -1.17
CA VAL A 279 3.36 5.91 -1.60
C VAL A 279 4.15 5.77 -2.90
N PHE A 280 5.11 4.86 -2.93
CA PHE A 280 5.84 4.42 -4.13
C PHE A 280 5.54 2.96 -4.39
N LEU A 281 5.35 2.61 -5.65
CA LEU A 281 5.15 1.22 -6.06
C LEU A 281 6.28 0.79 -6.97
N ALA A 282 6.70 -0.46 -6.85
CA ALA A 282 7.54 -1.15 -7.81
C ALA A 282 6.93 -2.52 -8.09
N ASP A 283 6.73 -2.82 -9.37
CA ASP A 283 6.14 -4.09 -9.84
C ASP A 283 7.03 -4.71 -10.91
N SER A 284 6.74 -5.95 -11.30
CA SER A 284 7.37 -6.62 -12.42
C SER A 284 7.17 -5.84 -13.72
N ASP A 285 8.13 -6.04 -14.62
CA ASP A 285 8.16 -5.38 -15.93
C ASP A 285 7.01 -5.83 -16.85
N GLU A 286 6.27 -6.87 -16.47
CA GLU A 286 5.17 -7.47 -17.24
C GLU A 286 3.85 -6.68 -17.12
N ASN A 287 3.68 -5.84 -16.09
CA ASN A 287 2.38 -5.28 -15.70
C ASN A 287 2.30 -3.75 -15.73
N VAL A 288 3.13 -3.11 -16.55
CA VAL A 288 3.32 -1.64 -16.59
C VAL A 288 2.00 -0.85 -16.68
N GLU A 289 1.06 -1.29 -17.50
CA GLU A 289 -0.19 -0.54 -17.74
C GLU A 289 -1.15 -0.60 -16.55
N SER A 290 -1.28 -1.78 -15.93
CA SER A 290 -2.05 -1.93 -14.68
C SER A 290 -1.44 -1.13 -13.53
N LEU A 291 -0.11 -0.98 -13.51
CA LEU A 291 0.58 -0.21 -12.49
C LEU A 291 0.29 1.30 -12.62
N LYS A 292 0.19 1.83 -13.85
CA LYS A 292 -0.11 3.24 -14.14
C LYS A 292 -1.51 3.68 -13.69
N GLN A 293 -2.46 2.75 -13.57
CA GLN A 293 -3.82 3.03 -13.10
C GLN A 293 -3.87 3.48 -11.63
N ASN A 294 -2.79 3.26 -10.88
CA ASN A 294 -2.68 3.67 -9.48
C ASN A 294 -2.29 5.15 -9.36
N GLU A 295 -3.25 6.04 -9.63
CA GLU A 295 -3.02 7.50 -9.66
C GLU A 295 -2.47 8.04 -8.34
N PHE A 296 -2.91 7.46 -7.21
CA PHE A 296 -2.48 7.82 -5.85
C PHE A 296 -0.98 7.55 -5.61
N ALA A 297 -0.36 6.63 -6.36
CA ALA A 297 1.05 6.35 -6.20
C ALA A 297 1.87 7.54 -6.69
N ARG A 298 2.72 8.08 -5.82
CA ARG A 298 3.53 9.27 -6.09
C ARG A 298 4.59 9.01 -7.15
N SER A 299 5.08 7.78 -7.26
CA SER A 299 6.05 7.32 -8.25
C SER A 299 5.96 5.80 -8.43
N LEU A 300 6.16 5.34 -9.66
CA LEU A 300 6.03 3.94 -10.07
C LEU A 300 7.35 3.47 -10.67
N TRP A 301 7.92 2.37 -10.19
CA TRP A 301 9.14 1.77 -10.74
C TRP A 301 8.85 0.46 -11.45
N LEU A 302 9.57 0.22 -12.53
CA LEU A 302 9.84 -1.14 -13.00
C LEU A 302 10.89 -1.75 -12.08
N TRP A 303 10.70 -3.01 -11.72
CA TRP A 303 11.62 -3.75 -10.86
C TRP A 303 13.06 -3.71 -11.38
N THR A 304 13.26 -3.93 -12.69
CA THR A 304 14.59 -3.89 -13.31
C THR A 304 15.24 -2.52 -13.20
N SER A 305 14.50 -1.45 -13.54
CA SER A 305 14.99 -0.07 -13.40
C SER A 305 15.37 0.23 -11.95
N LEU A 306 14.57 -0.21 -10.98
CA LEU A 306 14.87 -0.02 -9.57
C LEU A 306 16.19 -0.71 -9.17
N LEU A 307 16.37 -1.97 -9.60
CA LEU A 307 17.59 -2.74 -9.34
C LEU A 307 18.84 -2.18 -10.03
N ASP A 308 18.68 -1.45 -11.13
CA ASP A 308 19.81 -0.73 -11.74
C ASP A 308 20.13 0.59 -11.01
N GLY A 309 19.28 0.99 -10.06
CA GLY A 309 19.36 2.29 -9.40
C GLY A 309 18.82 3.40 -10.29
N GLY A 310 17.88 3.07 -11.18
CA GLY A 310 17.28 3.91 -12.21
C GLY A 310 16.09 4.77 -11.74
N TYR A 311 15.45 5.42 -12.71
CA TYR A 311 14.33 6.34 -12.49
C TYR A 311 12.97 5.61 -12.55
N PRO A 312 11.93 6.15 -11.88
CA PRO A 312 10.57 5.64 -12.03
C PRO A 312 10.04 5.91 -13.45
N ILE A 313 9.01 5.16 -13.82
CA ILE A 313 8.20 5.36 -15.01
C ILE A 313 7.72 6.83 -15.03
N GLY A 314 7.91 7.50 -16.17
CA GLY A 314 7.37 8.83 -16.38
C GLY A 314 5.84 8.76 -16.45
N LYS A 315 5.13 9.44 -15.55
CA LYS A 315 3.71 9.73 -15.76
C LYS A 315 3.62 10.66 -16.97
N SER A 316 2.99 10.24 -18.08
CA SER A 316 2.77 11.15 -19.21
C SER A 316 1.89 12.30 -18.69
N GLY A 317 2.40 13.53 -18.79
CA GLY A 317 1.75 14.70 -18.19
C GLY A 317 2.68 15.73 -17.56
N SER A 318 3.80 16.01 -18.21
CA SER A 318 4.43 17.34 -18.18
C SER A 318 5.25 17.42 -19.45
N SER A 319 4.68 18.05 -20.47
CA SER A 319 5.41 18.56 -21.62
C SER A 319 6.44 19.56 -21.10
N LYS A 320 7.62 19.07 -20.72
CA LYS A 320 8.81 19.89 -20.77
C LYS A 320 9.03 20.20 -22.24
N SER A 321 8.85 21.48 -22.57
CA SER A 321 9.24 22.04 -23.84
C SER A 321 10.62 21.50 -24.20
N VAL A 322 10.70 20.87 -25.37
CA VAL A 322 11.97 20.55 -25.99
C VAL A 322 12.60 21.89 -26.34
N ASP A 323 13.45 22.40 -25.45
CA ASP A 323 14.41 23.43 -25.80
C ASP A 323 15.35 22.82 -26.84
N ASN A 324 14.97 22.99 -28.11
CA ASN A 324 15.84 22.77 -29.25
C ASN A 324 17.05 23.69 -29.08
N LYS A 325 18.15 23.15 -28.53
CA LYS A 325 19.48 23.72 -28.73
C LYS A 325 19.85 23.62 -30.21
N LEU A 326 19.36 24.57 -30.98
CA LEU A 326 20.01 24.99 -32.21
C LEU A 326 21.47 25.34 -31.86
N LYS A 327 22.40 24.53 -32.38
CA LYS A 327 23.81 24.91 -32.51
C LYS A 327 23.88 26.16 -33.38
N ARG A 328 23.88 27.33 -32.74
CA ARG A 328 24.22 28.60 -33.38
C ARG A 328 25.74 28.59 -33.55
N LYS A 329 26.19 28.32 -34.78
CA LYS A 329 27.55 28.66 -35.21
C LYS A 329 27.68 30.19 -35.15
N GLU A 330 28.76 30.66 -34.55
CA GLU A 330 29.14 32.07 -34.58
C GLU A 330 29.40 32.54 -36.03
N PRO A 331 29.11 33.81 -36.37
CA PRO A 331 29.26 34.31 -37.73
C PRO A 331 30.69 34.79 -37.99
N SER A 332 31.35 34.17 -38.96
CA SER A 332 32.53 34.71 -39.62
C SER A 332 32.12 35.80 -40.62
N THR A 333 32.61 37.01 -40.41
CA THR A 333 32.58 38.14 -41.33
C THR A 333 33.36 37.85 -42.61
N ALA A 334 32.76 38.01 -43.78
CA ALA A 334 33.35 38.66 -44.97
C ALA A 334 32.40 38.64 -46.17
N THR A 335 32.08 39.86 -46.60
CA THR A 335 31.60 40.41 -47.87
C THR A 335 31.66 39.51 -49.13
N CYS A 336 30.55 39.48 -49.87
CA CYS A 336 30.49 39.04 -51.27
C CYS A 336 31.12 40.06 -52.22
N SER A 337 31.87 39.57 -53.21
CA SER A 337 32.04 40.23 -54.51
C SER A 337 31.97 39.19 -55.62
N GLY A 338 31.11 39.44 -56.61
CA GLY A 338 31.36 39.08 -58.01
C GLY A 338 30.95 37.69 -58.49
N SER A 339 29.81 37.65 -59.19
CA SER A 339 29.67 37.13 -60.57
C SER A 339 30.15 35.71 -60.92
N SER A 340 29.24 34.85 -61.35
CA SER A 340 28.98 34.61 -62.79
C SER A 340 28.25 33.27 -63.06
N GLN A 341 27.21 33.37 -63.89
CA GLN A 341 26.79 32.48 -64.99
C GLN A 341 26.58 30.97 -64.79
N GLY A 342 25.44 30.49 -65.31
CA GLY A 342 25.27 29.12 -65.79
C GLY A 342 23.88 28.52 -65.54
N ALA A 343 22.92 28.80 -66.42
CA ALA A 343 21.70 28.00 -66.60
C ALA A 343 21.94 26.97 -67.76
N PRO A 344 20.94 26.20 -68.21
CA PRO A 344 20.31 25.03 -67.57
C PRO A 344 20.24 23.83 -68.54
N LYS A 345 19.70 22.66 -68.13
CA LYS A 345 18.89 21.70 -68.96
C LYS A 345 18.59 20.43 -68.14
N ALA A 346 17.31 20.11 -67.90
CA ALA A 346 16.35 19.37 -68.77
C ALA A 346 16.49 17.85 -68.55
N SER A 347 15.47 17.24 -67.91
CA SER A 347 14.46 16.33 -68.51
C SER A 347 15.05 14.92 -68.75
N GLU A 348 14.46 13.81 -68.32
CA GLU A 348 13.13 13.33 -68.73
C GLU A 348 12.58 12.26 -67.77
N SER A 349 11.26 12.14 -67.90
CA SER A 349 10.30 11.12 -67.55
C SER A 349 10.70 9.65 -67.71
N GLY A 350 10.01 8.80 -66.94
CA GLY A 350 9.78 7.39 -67.25
C GLY A 350 8.87 6.75 -66.21
N ALA A 351 7.56 6.77 -66.48
CA ALA A 351 6.54 5.99 -65.79
C ALA A 351 6.36 4.64 -66.50
N ASP A 352 5.99 3.59 -65.77
CA ASP A 352 5.01 2.54 -66.15
C ASP A 352 5.04 1.43 -65.07
N THR A 353 3.94 1.18 -64.34
CA THR A 353 2.78 0.29 -64.64
C THR A 353 3.18 -1.19 -64.72
N ASP A 354 2.44 -2.21 -64.28
CA ASP A 354 1.24 -2.45 -63.47
C ASP A 354 1.08 -3.98 -63.41
N SER A 355 0.09 -4.50 -62.67
CA SER A 355 -0.57 -5.84 -62.80
C SER A 355 0.09 -7.03 -62.05
N GLN A 356 -0.56 -7.65 -61.05
CA GLN A 356 -1.69 -8.62 -61.10
C GLN A 356 -1.31 -9.93 -61.83
N ASP A 357 -1.64 -11.18 -61.44
CA ASP A 357 -2.66 -11.75 -60.55
C ASP A 357 -2.43 -13.28 -60.39
N MET A 358 -3.29 -13.94 -59.59
CA MET A 358 -3.82 -15.33 -59.72
C MET A 358 -3.27 -16.52 -58.88
N LYS A 359 -4.15 -16.92 -57.93
CA LYS A 359 -4.81 -18.25 -57.73
C LYS A 359 -4.01 -19.48 -57.22
N SER A 360 -4.37 -19.98 -56.03
CA SER A 360 -5.50 -20.92 -55.76
C SER A 360 -5.27 -22.03 -54.70
N LYS A 361 -6.35 -22.28 -53.92
CA LYS A 361 -6.91 -23.56 -53.40
C LYS A 361 -6.29 -24.32 -52.20
N SER A 362 -7.05 -24.29 -51.09
CA SER A 362 -7.77 -25.41 -50.43
C SER A 362 -7.02 -26.67 -49.94
N SER A 363 -7.09 -26.96 -48.62
CA SER A 363 -7.96 -28.02 -48.05
C SER A 363 -7.92 -28.09 -46.51
N LYS A 364 -9.08 -28.46 -45.93
CA LYS A 364 -9.31 -28.91 -44.54
C LYS A 364 -8.80 -30.34 -44.32
N THR A 365 -8.41 -30.69 -43.09
CA THR A 365 -8.96 -31.89 -42.39
C THR A 365 -8.81 -31.77 -40.86
N GLU A 366 -9.89 -32.15 -40.15
CA GLU A 366 -9.97 -32.44 -38.72
C GLU A 366 -9.33 -33.79 -38.34
N SER A 367 -9.03 -33.96 -37.05
CA SER A 367 -9.50 -35.05 -36.17
C SER A 367 -8.45 -35.76 -35.28
N ARG A 368 -8.63 -35.53 -33.97
CA ARG A 368 -8.78 -36.51 -32.87
C ARG A 368 -7.71 -37.60 -32.63
N ALA A 369 -7.14 -37.55 -31.42
CA ALA A 369 -7.23 -38.63 -30.43
C ALA A 369 -7.36 -38.00 -29.04
#